data_AF-A0A5D2BTS6-F1
#
_entry.id   AF-A0A5D2BTS6-F1
#
_cell.length_a   1.000
_cell.length_b   1.000
_cell.length_c   1.000
_cell.angle_alpha   90.00
_cell.angle_beta   90.00
_cell.angle_gamma   90.00
#
_symmetry.space_group_name_H-M   'P 1'
#
loop_
_entity.id
_entity.type
_entity.pdbx_description
1 polymer ?
#
loop_
_entity_poly.entity_id
_entity_poly.type
_entity_poly.pdbx_seq_one_letter_code
_entity_poly.pdbx_strand_id
1 'polypeptide(L)'
;PNKFLRFTLDDGTHSITCILWLNHLTSPFFASRQPATLRVISDLAKCFADDIQFGKVARVRGRVSSYRGDLQVTVSDVVIERDPDAETLHRLDCISLGRRCYFG
;
A
#
# COMPACT_ATOMS: atom_id res chain seq x y z
N PRO A 1 -16.31 -7.08 11.12
CA PRO A 1 -14.99 -6.94 11.78
C PRO A 1 -13.89 -7.47 10.85
N ASN A 2 -12.67 -6.94 10.91
CA ASN A 2 -11.50 -7.43 10.15
C ASN A 2 -11.64 -7.43 8.61
N LYS A 3 -12.39 -6.47 8.06
CA LYS A 3 -12.55 -6.35 6.59
C LYS A 3 -11.32 -5.74 5.91
N PHE A 4 -10.49 -5.02 6.66
CA PHE A 4 -9.30 -4.36 6.17
C PHE A 4 -8.29 -4.19 7.31
N LEU A 5 -7.03 -4.05 6.96
CA LEU A 5 -5.96 -3.54 7.81
C LEU A 5 -5.75 -2.06 7.46
N ARG A 6 -5.70 -1.21 8.50
CA ARG A 6 -5.34 0.20 8.37
C ARG A 6 -3.98 0.41 9.02
N PHE A 7 -3.07 1.02 8.28
CA PHE A 7 -1.76 1.41 8.79
C PHE A 7 -1.37 2.77 8.22
N THR A 8 -0.37 3.38 8.81
CA THR A 8 0.14 4.69 8.40
C THR A 8 1.54 4.51 7.83
N LEU A 9 1.82 5.16 6.70
CA LEU A 9 3.13 5.20 6.08
C LEU A 9 3.69 6.61 6.22
N ASP A 10 4.92 6.73 6.73
CA ASP A 10 5.62 8.00 6.92
C ASP A 10 6.95 7.93 6.14
N ASP A 11 7.17 8.89 5.25
CA ASP A 11 8.38 9.02 4.43
C ASP A 11 9.33 10.14 4.93
N GLY A 12 8.96 10.80 6.04
CA GLY A 12 9.64 11.96 6.62
C GLY A 12 9.14 13.30 6.10
N THR A 13 8.15 13.34 5.19
CA THR A 13 7.50 14.57 4.73
C THR A 13 6.11 14.74 5.33
N HIS A 14 5.29 13.68 5.24
CA HIS A 14 3.99 13.60 5.84
C HIS A 14 3.58 12.13 5.93
N SER A 15 2.74 11.81 6.90
CA SER A 15 2.20 10.47 7.04
C SER A 15 0.89 10.30 6.27
N ILE A 16 0.72 9.22 5.51
CA ILE A 16 -0.53 8.90 4.79
C ILE A 16 -1.19 7.63 5.32
N THR A 17 -2.52 7.61 5.34
CA THR A 17 -3.28 6.41 5.70
C THR A 17 -3.31 5.41 4.55
N CYS A 18 -2.98 4.16 4.83
CA CYS A 18 -3.05 3.05 3.89
C CYS A 18 -4.14 2.06 4.32
N ILE A 19 -4.98 1.64 3.37
CA ILE A 19 -6.08 0.69 3.58
C ILE A 19 -5.82 -0.55 2.72
N LEU A 20 -5.53 -1.67 3.37
CA LEU A 20 -5.39 -2.99 2.76
C LEU A 20 -6.65 -3.81 3.00
N TRP A 21 -7.40 -4.12 1.94
CA TRP A 21 -8.64 -4.90 2.04
C TRP A 21 -8.35 -6.39 2.24
N LEU A 22 -9.11 -7.04 3.13
CA LEU A 22 -8.98 -8.46 3.49
C LEU A 22 -10.28 -9.25 3.24
N ASN A 23 -11.31 -8.58 2.73
CA ASN A 23 -12.65 -9.14 2.54
C ASN A 23 -12.93 -9.61 1.10
N HIS A 24 -11.89 -9.97 0.34
CA HIS A 24 -12.00 -10.37 -1.07
C HIS A 24 -13.00 -11.52 -1.31
N LEU A 25 -13.11 -12.45 -0.36
CA LEU A 25 -14.00 -13.62 -0.44
C LEU A 25 -15.42 -13.37 0.08
N THR A 26 -15.65 -12.28 0.82
CA THR A 26 -16.93 -12.02 1.51
C THR A 26 -17.64 -10.77 0.99
N SER A 27 -16.94 -9.91 0.25
CA SER A 27 -17.51 -8.68 -0.29
C SER A 27 -18.32 -8.95 -1.56
N PRO A 28 -19.58 -8.47 -1.65
CA PRO A 28 -20.37 -8.60 -2.87
C PRO A 28 -19.76 -7.83 -4.06
N PHE A 29 -18.91 -6.83 -3.79
CA PHE A 29 -18.17 -6.10 -4.82
C PHE A 29 -17.32 -7.01 -5.72
N PHE A 30 -16.84 -8.13 -5.18
CA PHE A 30 -16.00 -9.07 -5.91
C PHE A 30 -16.76 -10.28 -6.46
N ALA A 31 -18.08 -10.37 -6.26
CA ALA A 31 -18.88 -11.55 -6.62
C ALA A 31 -18.84 -11.91 -8.12
N SER A 32 -18.57 -10.94 -9.00
CA SER A 32 -18.46 -11.15 -10.45
C SER A 32 -17.11 -11.70 -10.91
N ARG A 33 -16.10 -11.76 -10.02
CA ARG A 33 -14.76 -12.25 -10.36
C ARG A 33 -14.66 -13.77 -10.23
N GLN A 34 -13.74 -14.36 -10.99
CA GLN A 34 -13.49 -15.80 -10.93
C GLN A 34 -13.03 -16.23 -9.52
N PRO A 35 -13.63 -17.27 -8.92
CA PRO A 35 -13.32 -17.68 -7.55
C PRO A 35 -11.86 -18.02 -7.29
N ALA A 36 -11.17 -18.62 -8.27
CA ALA A 36 -9.75 -18.96 -8.15
C ALA A 36 -8.88 -17.71 -7.98
N THR A 37 -9.11 -16.67 -8.80
CA THR A 37 -8.40 -15.40 -8.73
C THR A 37 -8.65 -14.70 -7.39
N LEU A 38 -9.87 -14.77 -6.86
CA LEU A 38 -10.18 -14.17 -5.55
C LEU A 38 -9.46 -14.85 -4.40
N ARG A 39 -9.26 -16.17 -4.46
CA ARG A 39 -8.46 -16.90 -3.45
C ARG A 39 -7.02 -16.43 -3.47
N VAL A 40 -6.40 -16.36 -4.65
CA VAL A 40 -5.01 -15.88 -4.79
C VAL A 40 -4.86 -14.46 -4.25
N ILE A 41 -5.74 -13.53 -4.63
CA ILE A 41 -5.70 -12.15 -4.13
C ILE A 41 -5.94 -12.11 -2.62
N SER A 42 -6.89 -12.91 -2.11
CA SER A 42 -7.18 -12.96 -0.68
C SER A 42 -5.99 -13.47 0.12
N ASP A 43 -5.24 -14.45 -0.39
CA ASP A 43 -4.10 -15.02 0.31
C ASP A 43 -2.88 -14.09 0.23
N LEU A 44 -2.64 -13.46 -0.92
CA LEU A 44 -1.62 -12.40 -1.04
C LEU A 44 -1.90 -11.23 -0.08
N ALA A 45 -3.15 -10.79 0.03
CA ALA A 45 -3.52 -9.72 0.95
C ALA A 45 -3.27 -10.09 2.42
N LYS A 46 -3.41 -11.38 2.80
CA LYS A 46 -3.05 -11.86 4.14
C LYS A 46 -1.53 -11.82 4.33
N CYS A 47 -0.75 -12.32 3.37
CA CYS A 47 0.71 -12.25 3.43
C CYS A 47 1.20 -10.80 3.60
N PHE A 48 0.64 -9.85 2.84
CA PHE A 48 0.95 -8.43 3.00
C PHE A 48 0.56 -7.90 4.38
N ALA A 49 -0.56 -8.35 4.95
CA ALA A 49 -0.97 -7.95 6.28
C ALA A 49 -0.01 -8.46 7.37
N ASP A 50 0.51 -9.68 7.21
CA ASP A 50 1.48 -10.30 8.13
C ASP A 50 2.87 -9.65 8.04
N ASP A 51 3.24 -9.16 6.86
CA ASP A 51 4.53 -8.48 6.61
C ASP A 51 4.59 -7.06 7.23
N ILE A 52 3.44 -6.40 7.39
CA ILE A 52 3.38 -5.02 7.90
C ILE A 52 3.72 -4.99 9.39
N GLN A 53 4.83 -4.33 9.71
CA GLN A 53 5.34 -4.18 11.08
C GLN A 53 5.82 -2.74 11.32
N PHE A 54 5.70 -2.27 12.56
CA PHE A 54 6.22 -0.97 12.94
C PHE A 54 7.76 -0.91 12.81
N GLY A 55 8.27 0.24 12.39
CA GLY A 55 9.70 0.50 12.28
C GLY A 55 10.40 -0.19 11.10
N LYS A 56 9.65 -0.81 10.18
CA LYS A 56 10.19 -1.36 8.93
C LYS A 56 10.00 -0.38 7.78
N VAL A 57 10.97 -0.35 6.87
CA VAL A 57 10.85 0.35 5.58
C VAL A 57 10.03 -0.52 4.65
N ALA A 58 8.91 0.02 4.16
CA ALA A 58 8.00 -0.67 3.27
C ALA A 58 7.72 0.17 2.03
N ARG A 59 7.71 -0.48 0.87
CA ARG A 59 7.22 0.07 -0.37
C ARG A 59 5.78 -0.35 -0.58
N VAL A 60 4.89 0.63 -0.56
CA VAL A 60 3.45 0.43 -0.71
C VAL A 60 3.00 0.97 -2.06
N ARG A 61 2.30 0.16 -2.84
CA ARG A 61 1.65 0.59 -4.08
C ARG A 61 0.14 0.52 -3.94
N GLY A 62 -0.55 1.46 -4.57
CA GLY A 62 -2.00 1.50 -4.52
C GLY A 62 -2.57 2.72 -5.21
N ARG A 63 -3.90 2.85 -5.10
CA ARG A 63 -4.63 3.99 -5.64
C ARG A 63 -4.79 5.06 -4.57
N VAL A 64 -4.32 6.27 -4.84
CA VAL A 64 -4.60 7.44 -4.00
C VAL A 64 -6.07 7.85 -4.16
N SER A 65 -6.74 8.11 -3.04
CA SER A 65 -8.14 8.51 -2.96
C SER A 65 -8.37 9.39 -1.74
N SER A 66 -9.55 10.03 -1.65
CA SER A 66 -9.98 10.70 -0.42
C SER A 66 -11.17 9.99 0.18
N TYR A 67 -11.21 9.86 1.50
CA TYR A 67 -12.36 9.35 2.24
C TYR A 67 -12.63 10.27 3.44
N ARG A 68 -13.86 10.80 3.51
CA ARG A 68 -14.28 11.77 4.55
C ARG A 68 -13.37 13.00 4.68
N GLY A 69 -12.75 13.42 3.57
CA GLY A 69 -11.85 14.58 3.52
C GLY A 69 -10.37 14.22 3.68
N ASP A 70 -10.05 13.01 4.14
CA ASP A 70 -8.67 12.58 4.36
C ASP A 70 -8.11 11.82 3.15
N LEU A 71 -6.86 12.10 2.79
CA LEU A 71 -6.14 11.34 1.77
C LEU A 71 -5.77 9.95 2.29
N GLN A 72 -5.98 8.94 1.44
CA GLN A 72 -5.65 7.56 1.74
C GLN A 72 -5.21 6.81 0.48
N VAL A 73 -4.38 5.79 0.69
CA VAL A 73 -3.98 4.83 -0.35
C VAL A 73 -4.80 3.55 -0.19
N THR A 74 -5.56 3.17 -1.21
CA THR A 74 -6.11 1.81 -1.31
C THR A 74 -5.00 0.90 -1.82
N VAL A 75 -4.47 0.06 -0.93
CA VAL A 75 -3.26 -0.74 -1.15
C VAL A 75 -3.56 -1.88 -2.11
N SER A 76 -2.65 -2.06 -3.08
CA SER A 76 -2.64 -3.20 -4.01
C SER A 76 -1.48 -4.17 -3.76
N ASP A 77 -0.38 -3.68 -3.20
CA ASP A 77 0.87 -4.42 -3.06
C ASP A 77 1.75 -3.78 -1.96
N VAL A 78 2.43 -4.61 -1.19
CA VAL A 78 3.35 -4.21 -0.12
C VAL A 78 4.62 -5.03 -0.24
N VAL A 79 5.77 -4.36 -0.17
CA VAL A 79 7.09 -5.01 -0.14
C VAL A 79 7.87 -4.45 1.04
N ILE A 80 8.39 -5.32 1.90
CA ILE A 80 9.31 -4.93 2.97
C ILE A 80 10.71 -4.85 2.38
N GLU A 81 11.29 -3.66 2.43
CA GLU A 81 12.63 -3.43 1.91
C GLU A 81 13.67 -4.03 2.85
N ARG A 82 14.65 -4.72 2.27
CA ARG A 82 15.74 -5.40 3.00
C ARG A 82 17.05 -4.64 2.92
N ASP A 83 17.19 -3.81 1.90
CA ASP A 83 18.37 -2.97 1.71
C ASP A 83 18.31 -1.80 2.71
N PRO A 84 19.31 -1.65 3.60
CA PRO A 84 19.36 -0.53 4.53
C PRO A 84 19.40 0.83 3.83
N ASP A 85 19.89 0.90 2.60
CA ASP A 85 20.01 2.14 1.83
C ASP A 85 18.75 2.47 1.02
N ALA A 86 17.75 1.60 1.00
CA ALA A 86 16.54 1.73 0.16
C ALA A 86 15.83 3.09 0.32
N GLU A 87 15.72 3.58 1.55
CA GLU A 87 15.05 4.85 1.83
C GLU A 87 15.85 6.05 1.30
N THR A 88 17.17 6.04 1.46
CA THR A 88 18.08 7.08 0.96
C THR A 88 18.07 7.12 -0.57
N LEU A 89 18.19 5.95 -1.21
CA LEU A 89 18.13 5.83 -2.66
C LEU A 89 16.79 6.32 -3.21
N HIS A 90 15.68 5.94 -2.57
CA HIS A 90 14.34 6.40 -2.96
C HIS A 90 14.21 7.93 -2.91
N ARG A 91 14.76 8.59 -1.88
CA ARG A 91 14.75 10.06 -1.80
C ARG A 91 15.51 10.72 -2.94
N LEU A 92 16.67 10.18 -3.31
CA LEU A 92 17.45 10.68 -4.46
C LEU A 92 16.66 10.53 -5.77
N ASP A 93 15.99 9.39 -5.95
CA ASP A 93 15.12 9.15 -7.10
C ASP A 93 13.95 10.15 -7.16
N CYS A 94 13.30 10.42 -6.03
CA CYS A 94 12.23 11.41 -5.93
C CYS A 94 12.68 12.82 -6.32
N ILE A 95 13.88 13.25 -5.88
CA ILE A 95 14.44 14.56 -6.26
C ILE A 95 14.72 14.61 -7.77
N SER A 96 15.28 13.54 -8.33
CA SER A 96 15.55 13.43 -9.77
C SER A 96 14.26 13.48 -10.58
N LEU A 97 13.24 12.70 -10.19
CA LEU A 97 11.91 12.67 -10.82
C LEU A 97 11.22 14.04 -10.75
N GLY A 98 11.27 14.69 -9.58
CA GLY A 98 10.76 16.05 -9.40
C GLY A 98 11.33 17.00 -10.45
N ARG A 99 12.67 17.06 -10.55
CA ARG A 99 13.37 17.94 -11.50
C ARG A 99 13.11 17.61 -12.97
N ARG A 100 12.98 16.33 -13.31
CA ARG A 100 12.89 15.88 -14.71
C ARG A 100 11.46 15.86 -15.25
N CYS A 101 10.46 15.65 -14.39
CA CYS A 101 9.10 15.30 -14.84
C CYS A 101 8.00 16.16 -14.22
N TYR A 102 8.16 16.70 -13.01
CA TYR A 102 7.06 17.32 -12.27
C TYR A 102 7.22 18.81 -11.99
N PHE A 103 8.46 19.31 -11.89
CA PHE A 103 8.77 20.70 -11.56
C PHE A 103 9.25 21.52 -12.77
N GLY A 104 9.22 20.93 -13.97
CA GLY A 104 9.54 21.58 -15.23
C GLY A 104 8.36 22.37 -15.80
#